data_AF-G7E2E0-F1
#
_entry.id   AF-G7E2E0-F1
#
_cell.length_a   1.000
_cell.length_b   1.000
_cell.length_c   1.000
_cell.angle_alpha   90.00
_cell.angle_beta   90.00
_cell.angle_gamma   90.00
#
_symmetry.space_group_name_H-M   'P 1'
#
loop_
_entity.id
_entity.type
_entity.pdbx_description
1 polymer ?
#
loop_
_entity_poly.entity_id
_entity_poly.type
_entity_poly.pdbx_seq_one_letter_code
_entity_poly.pdbx_strand_id
1 'polypeptide(L)'
;MAARAAQNSLRATLRKNWYSPEVLPIFAVVGVAVGGCGWYLARLARGPDVVWDRRGNPRPWEHIKPDQNTKLYAIKPHLAISPLCVLRLSHRKSQLR
;
A
#
# COMPACT_ATOMS: atom_id res chain seq x y z
N MET A 1 42.57 23.30 9.12
CA MET A 1 42.90 22.07 8.35
C MET A 1 42.74 20.79 9.18
N ALA A 2 43.16 20.75 10.46
CA ALA A 2 43.04 19.57 11.34
C ALA A 2 41.59 19.08 11.58
N ALA A 3 40.62 20.00 11.74
CA ALA A 3 39.21 19.63 11.92
C ALA A 3 38.63 18.86 10.71
N ARG A 4 39.04 19.22 9.48
CA ARG A 4 38.65 18.50 8.25
C ARG A 4 39.29 17.12 8.15
N ALA A 5 40.52 16.94 8.64
CA ALA A 5 41.19 15.64 8.69
C ALA A 5 40.52 14.67 9.66
N ALA A 6 40.12 15.14 10.85
CA ALA A 6 39.32 14.37 11.81
C ALA A 6 37.92 14.03 11.25
N GLN A 7 37.27 14.97 10.57
CA GLN A 7 35.98 14.71 9.92
C GLN A 7 36.09 13.68 8.78
N ASN A 8 37.22 13.66 8.06
CA ASN A 8 37.48 12.70 7.00
C ASN A 8 37.79 11.29 7.53
N SER A 9 38.46 11.16 8.68
CA SER A 9 38.69 9.85 9.32
C SER A 9 37.38 9.25 9.85
N LEU A 10 36.53 10.07 10.49
CA LEU A 10 35.18 9.66 10.92
C LEU A 10 34.32 9.21 9.73
N ARG A 11 34.32 9.98 8.63
CA ARG A 11 33.63 9.59 7.39
C ARG A 11 34.19 8.32 6.75
N ALA A 12 35.49 8.06 6.89
CA ALA A 12 36.11 6.83 6.39
C ALA A 12 35.69 5.61 7.21
N THR A 13 35.64 5.72 8.55
CA THR A 13 35.15 4.67 9.43
C THR A 13 33.66 4.41 9.25
N LEU A 14 32.86 5.48 9.14
CA LEU A 14 31.43 5.39 8.83
C LEU A 14 31.20 4.66 7.50
N ARG A 15 31.90 5.02 6.41
CA ARG A 15 31.74 4.33 5.12
C ARG A 15 32.11 2.85 5.21
N LYS A 16 33.16 2.48 5.93
CA LYS A 16 33.56 1.08 6.09
C LYS A 16 32.47 0.27 6.81
N ASN A 17 31.91 0.79 7.90
CA ASN A 17 30.91 0.07 8.68
C ASN A 17 29.52 0.02 8.00
N TRP A 18 29.14 1.07 7.27
CA TRP A 18 27.82 1.17 6.66
C TRP A 18 27.70 0.46 5.30
N TYR A 19 28.83 0.18 4.64
CA TYR A 19 28.87 -0.54 3.35
C TYR A 19 29.53 -1.92 3.44
N SER A 20 29.62 -2.49 4.64
CA SER A 20 30.03 -3.88 4.86
C SER A 20 29.01 -4.84 4.22
N PRO A 21 29.45 -5.88 3.47
CA PRO A 21 28.55 -6.79 2.77
C PRO A 21 27.61 -7.55 3.72
N GLU A 22 28.05 -7.80 4.96
CA GLU A 22 27.23 -8.39 6.02
C GLU A 22 26.07 -7.50 6.52
N VAL A 23 26.15 -6.16 6.37
CA VAL A 23 25.13 -5.22 6.88
C VAL A 23 24.10 -4.85 5.80
N LEU A 24 24.46 -4.92 4.53
CA LEU A 24 23.57 -4.68 3.38
C LEU A 24 22.23 -5.43 3.44
N PRO A 25 22.15 -6.74 3.78
CA PRO A 25 20.86 -7.43 3.81
C PRO A 25 19.92 -6.90 4.90
N ILE A 26 20.46 -6.46 6.04
CA ILE A 26 19.66 -5.91 7.14
C ILE A 26 19.02 -4.59 6.70
N PHE A 27 19.80 -3.69 6.08
CA PHE A 27 19.28 -2.43 5.55
C PHE A 27 18.29 -2.64 4.41
N ALA A 28 18.48 -3.67 3.57
CA ALA A 28 17.53 -4.00 2.52
C ALA A 28 16.16 -4.38 3.09
N VAL A 29 16.11 -5.29 4.08
CA VAL A 29 14.84 -5.73 4.68
C VAL A 29 14.14 -4.59 5.42
N VAL A 30 14.88 -3.82 6.21
CA VAL A 30 14.32 -2.65 6.93
C VAL A 30 13.84 -1.58 5.96
N GLY A 31 14.62 -1.31 4.90
CA GLY A 31 14.24 -0.36 3.85
C GLY A 31 12.97 -0.78 3.13
N VAL A 32 12.82 -2.06 2.79
CA VAL A 32 11.60 -2.62 2.21
C VAL A 32 10.43 -2.54 3.19
N ALA A 33 10.65 -2.82 4.49
CA ALA A 33 9.59 -2.75 5.49
C ALA A 33 9.06 -1.33 5.67
N VAL A 34 9.95 -0.35 5.89
CA VAL A 34 9.56 1.06 6.07
C VAL A 34 9.00 1.63 4.77
N GLY A 35 9.61 1.32 3.63
CA GLY A 35 9.12 1.72 2.31
C GLY A 35 7.74 1.14 2.00
N GLY A 36 7.53 -0.15 2.28
CA GLY A 36 6.25 -0.85 2.11
C GLY A 36 5.16 -0.30 3.03
N CYS A 37 5.46 -0.08 4.31
CA CYS A 37 4.54 0.56 5.25
C CYS A 37 4.18 1.98 4.80
N GLY A 38 5.17 2.80 4.44
CA GLY A 38 4.94 4.17 3.96
C GLY A 38 4.11 4.21 2.68
N TRP A 39 4.40 3.32 1.72
CA TRP A 39 3.62 3.19 0.50
C TRP A 39 2.17 2.78 0.78
N TYR A 40 1.95 1.80 1.65
CA TYR A 40 0.59 1.33 1.96
C TYR A 40 -0.23 2.38 2.70
N LEU A 41 0.37 3.10 3.65
CA LEU A 41 -0.25 4.26 4.29
C LEU A 41 -0.62 5.34 3.28
N ALA A 42 0.29 5.67 2.36
CA ALA A 42 0.02 6.66 1.31
C ALA A 42 -1.10 6.21 0.34
N ARG A 43 -1.23 4.90 0.09
CA ARG A 43 -2.33 4.32 -0.71
C ARG A 43 -3.67 4.38 0.00
N LEU A 44 -3.70 4.12 1.31
CA LEU A 44 -4.90 4.24 2.14
C LEU A 44 -5.33 5.71 2.29
N ALA A 45 -4.37 6.59 2.50
CA ALA A 45 -4.57 8.02 2.58
C ALA A 45 -5.28 8.59 1.35
N ARG A 46 -4.99 8.10 0.14
CA ARG A 46 -5.60 8.57 -1.12
C ARG A 46 -6.85 7.79 -1.54
N GLY A 47 -7.51 7.09 -0.61
CA GLY A 47 -8.79 6.44 -0.88
C GLY A 47 -9.91 7.46 -1.15
N PRO A 48 -11.00 7.08 -1.84
CA PRO A 48 -12.11 7.98 -2.12
C PRO A 48 -12.95 8.36 -0.90
N ASP A 49 -12.70 7.74 0.26
CA ASP A 49 -13.33 8.13 1.52
C ASP A 49 -12.56 9.29 2.20
N VAL A 50 -11.37 9.63 1.72
CA VAL A 50 -10.49 10.63 2.34
C VAL A 50 -10.45 11.90 1.49
N VAL A 51 -10.89 13.01 2.07
CA VAL A 51 -10.94 14.32 1.40
C VAL A 51 -9.66 15.11 1.70
N TRP A 52 -8.76 15.22 0.72
CA TRP A 52 -7.56 16.08 0.80
C TRP A 52 -7.84 17.51 0.31
N ASP A 53 -8.62 17.63 -0.76
CA ASP A 53 -9.03 18.92 -1.31
C ASP A 53 -10.48 19.22 -0.94
N ARG A 54 -10.65 20.13 0.04
CA ARG A 54 -11.98 20.54 0.51
C ARG A 54 -12.66 21.58 -0.39
N ARG A 55 -11.93 22.21 -1.32
CA ARG A 55 -12.45 23.32 -2.12
C ARG A 55 -12.78 22.91 -3.56
N GLY A 56 -11.93 22.11 -4.19
CA GLY A 56 -12.14 21.67 -5.57
C GLY A 56 -12.99 20.41 -5.68
N ASN A 57 -12.78 19.44 -4.79
CA ASN A 57 -13.47 18.15 -4.86
C ASN A 57 -13.85 17.61 -3.46
N PRO A 58 -14.87 18.22 -2.81
CA PRO A 58 -15.30 17.81 -1.48
C PRO A 58 -16.00 16.44 -1.45
N ARG A 59 -16.39 15.90 -2.61
CA ARG A 59 -17.06 14.60 -2.77
C ARG A 59 -16.29 13.67 -3.72
N PRO A 60 -15.16 13.12 -3.28
CA PRO A 60 -14.30 12.27 -4.10
C PRO A 60 -14.98 11.04 -4.73
N TRP A 61 -16.06 10.52 -4.14
CA TRP A 61 -16.83 9.40 -4.69
C TRP A 61 -17.61 9.73 -5.97
N GLU A 62 -17.85 11.01 -6.27
CA GLU A 62 -18.62 11.44 -7.44
C GLU A 62 -17.86 11.23 -8.76
N HIS A 63 -16.52 11.11 -8.72
CA HIS A 63 -15.66 10.92 -9.89
C HIS A 63 -15.32 9.45 -10.19
N ILE A 64 -15.82 8.51 -9.40
CA ILE A 64 -15.55 7.09 -9.60
C ILE A 64 -16.52 6.56 -10.65
N LYS A 65 -15.99 6.06 -11.77
CA LYS A 65 -16.83 5.45 -12.80
C LYS A 65 -17.38 4.09 -12.31
N PRO A 66 -18.62 3.72 -12.65
CA PRO A 66 -19.23 2.46 -12.19
C PRO A 66 -18.47 1.19 -12.62
N ASP A 67 -17.69 1.26 -13.68
CA ASP A 67 -16.87 0.18 -14.24
C ASP A 67 -15.44 0.13 -13.66
N GLN A 68 -15.05 1.11 -12.84
CA GLN A 68 -13.73 1.18 -12.25
C GLN A 68 -13.67 0.46 -10.90
N ASN A 69 -12.66 -0.40 -10.72
CA ASN A 69 -12.41 -1.05 -9.44
C ASN A 69 -11.63 -0.12 -8.50
N THR A 70 -12.24 0.26 -7.38
CA THR A 70 -11.62 1.08 -6.32
C THR A 70 -10.65 0.30 -5.44
N LYS A 71 -10.79 -1.04 -5.40
CA LYS A 71 -9.95 -1.94 -4.61
C LYS A 71 -8.61 -2.12 -5.31
N LEU A 72 -7.55 -2.36 -4.54
CA LEU A 72 -6.19 -2.55 -5.05
C LEU A 72 -6.10 -3.68 -6.09
N TYR A 73 -6.94 -4.71 -5.95
CA TYR A 73 -6.96 -5.87 -6.83
C TYR A 73 -8.39 -6.25 -7.21
N ALA A 74 -8.58 -6.58 -8.48
CA ALA A 74 -9.85 -7.06 -9.00
C ALA A 74 -9.92 -8.59 -8.87
N ILE A 75 -10.76 -9.07 -7.95
CA ILE A 75 -11.14 -10.49 -7.91
C ILE A 75 -12.14 -10.70 -9.04
N LYS A 76 -11.86 -11.60 -9.99
CA LYS A 76 -12.86 -12.02 -10.99
C LYS A 76 -13.98 -12.76 -10.25
N PRO A 77 -15.23 -12.27 -10.21
CA PRO A 77 -16.30 -12.93 -9.47
C PRO A 77 -16.80 -14.24 -10.11
N HIS A 78 -16.45 -14.50 -11.38
CA HIS A 78 -16.99 -15.62 -12.16
C HIS A 78 -16.59 -17.03 -11.64
N LEU A 79 -15.58 -17.17 -10.77
CA LEU A 79 -15.19 -18.49 -10.23
C LEU A 79 -15.59 -18.72 -8.76
N ALA A 80 -16.17 -17.73 -8.07
CA ALA A 80 -16.44 -17.84 -6.64
C ALA A 80 -17.91 -18.12 -6.28
N ILE A 81 -18.81 -18.14 -7.26
CA ILE A 81 -20.22 -18.49 -7.05
C ILE A 81 -20.61 -19.44 -8.18
N SER A 82 -20.50 -20.74 -7.92
CA SER A 82 -21.18 -21.73 -8.75
C SER A 82 -22.64 -21.29 -8.96
N PRO A 83 -23.22 -21.40 -10.17
CA PRO A 83 -24.61 -21.02 -10.41
C PRO A 83 -25.61 -21.72 -9.47
N LEU A 84 -25.23 -22.90 -8.94
CA LEU A 84 -25.92 -23.62 -7.88
C LEU A 84 -26.07 -22.83 -6.55
N CYS A 85 -25.13 -21.96 -6.19
CA CYS A 85 -25.15 -21.19 -4.95
C CYS A 85 -26.11 -19.98 -5.04
N VAL A 86 -26.19 -19.32 -6.20
CA VAL A 86 -27.19 -18.25 -6.43
C VAL A 86 -28.61 -18.83 -6.45
N LEU A 87 -28.81 -19.99 -7.09
CA LEU A 87 -30.11 -20.68 -7.08
C LEU A 87 -30.53 -21.09 -5.66
N ARG A 88 -29.59 -21.57 -4.84
CA ARG A 88 -29.84 -21.99 -3.45
C ARG A 88 -30.11 -20.81 -2.51
N LEU A 89 -29.55 -19.62 -2.77
CA LEU A 89 -29.87 -18.41 -2.01
C LEU A 89 -31.22 -17.79 -2.43
N SER A 90 -31.56 -17.86 -3.73
CA SER A 90 -32.87 -17.42 -4.23
C SER A 90 -34.01 -18.28 -3.67
N HIS A 91 -33.81 -19.60 -3.62
CA HIS A 91 -34.78 -20.54 -3.04
C HIS A 91 -34.90 -20.45 -1.49
N ARG A 92 -33.89 -19.91 -0.79
CA ARG A 92 -33.98 -19.68 0.66
C ARG A 92 -34.75 -18.41 1.00
N LYS A 93 -34.66 -17.37 0.16
CA LYS A 93 -35.44 -16.13 0.34
C LYS A 93 -36.93 -16.33 0.06
N SER A 94 -37.31 -17.27 -0.81
CA SER A 94 -38.72 -17.60 -1.09
C SER A 94 -39.40 -18.43 0.01
N GLN A 95 -38.65 -18.96 0.98
CA GLN A 95 -39.18 -19.68 2.14
C GLN A 95 -39.29 -18.82 3.41
N LEU A 96 -38.88 -17.54 3.32
CA LEU A 96 -38.92 -16.55 4.42
C LEU A 96 -40.00 -15.48 4.18
N ARG A 97 -40.99 -15.80 3.35
CA ARG A 97 -42.13 -14.93 3.04
C ARG A 97 -43.42 -15.69 3.24
#